data_AF-A0A8K0H1P7-F1
#
_entry.id   AF-A0A8K0H1P7-F1
#
_cell.length_a   1.000
_cell.length_b   1.000
_cell.length_c   1.000
_cell.angle_alpha   90.00
_cell.angle_beta   90.00
_cell.angle_gamma   90.00
#
_symmetry.space_group_name_H-M   'P 1'
#
loop_
_entity.id
_entity.type
_entity.pdbx_description
1 polymer ?
#
loop_
_entity_poly.entity_id
_entity_poly.type
_entity_poly.pdbx_seq_one_letter_code
_entity_poly.pdbx_strand_id
1 'polypeptide(L)'
;MPLHICHLPPTHPAKPLCSAAMSCCGFNCNVECQKPKTLALILDLDGTLLDTERATRGVLKDFLAKYGKVLDTEREEKKRLGMTLKDSAAAIVEDYDLPLLPDQYINEIIPLYREKWMHAKALPGANRLIMHLYDHGIPFALASNSLQEYIDSKISYQTGWRECFSVILGSDKVKAGKPSPDLFEEAAKRMGADALNCLVIEDSLVGVKAANAAKMEVVAVPPQSEAGCSSLANTVLHSLLEFQPELWGLPPFKDWVDNALPIDPINLSGLYVDGFLCEVTEDGTYALPDQVYGVFFGWAEVDMNGIFKAVVCIGRDHCCCSRKKVIQMFLVDGSNDYMSNQQVKVQLVGYIRGLNGKRNGNVPEITSKDTEILEEYKSIARDSLDLPMFIQQYSCFLSEASTPGISASPSEDNMRYFNVMILGPSQSPYEGGVFKLELFLPEEYPMAPPKVRFLTKIYHPNIDKLGRICLDILKDKWSPALQIRTVLLSIQALLSAPNPDDPLSENIAKHWKSNEGEAVETAKEWTRLYASGE
;
A
#
# COMPACT_ATOMS: atom_id res chain seq x y z
N MET A 1 15.61 -64.63 -57.01
CA MET A 1 15.24 -65.09 -55.66
C MET A 1 15.93 -64.18 -54.66
N PRO A 2 15.32 -63.85 -53.52
CA PRO A 2 14.17 -62.95 -53.28
C PRO A 2 14.65 -61.79 -52.34
N LEU A 3 13.91 -60.82 -51.80
CA LEU A 3 12.50 -60.39 -51.75
C LEU A 3 12.47 -58.90 -51.32
N HIS A 4 11.35 -58.27 -51.65
CA HIS A 4 10.89 -56.88 -51.51
C HIS A 4 11.02 -56.16 -50.13
N ILE A 5 11.34 -54.86 -50.24
CA ILE A 5 10.63 -53.63 -49.76
C ILE A 5 9.68 -53.75 -48.54
N CYS A 6 9.91 -52.96 -47.48
CA CYS A 6 9.02 -51.88 -46.94
C CYS A 6 9.26 -51.50 -45.45
N HIS A 7 9.25 -50.19 -45.21
CA HIS A 7 8.76 -49.40 -44.04
C HIS A 7 9.33 -49.52 -42.60
N LEU A 8 9.93 -48.38 -42.19
CA LEU A 8 9.79 -47.53 -40.98
C LEU A 8 9.74 -48.11 -39.53
N PRO A 9 10.28 -47.37 -38.54
CA PRO A 9 10.50 -47.74 -37.11
C PRO A 9 9.23 -47.43 -36.25
N PRO A 10 9.13 -47.69 -34.90
CA PRO A 10 10.19 -47.63 -33.87
C PRO A 10 10.13 -48.63 -32.70
N THR A 11 11.21 -48.69 -31.92
CA THR A 11 11.30 -49.39 -30.64
C THR A 11 11.80 -48.44 -29.56
N HIS A 12 10.94 -48.07 -28.60
CA HIS A 12 11.18 -48.28 -27.17
C HIS A 12 9.86 -48.09 -26.38
N PRO A 13 9.63 -48.88 -25.32
CA PRO A 13 8.29 -49.16 -24.82
C PRO A 13 7.81 -48.13 -23.79
N ALA A 14 6.57 -47.71 -23.94
CA ALA A 14 5.78 -47.06 -22.90
C ALA A 14 5.53 -48.04 -21.72
N LYS A 15 5.68 -47.55 -20.49
CA LYS A 15 5.24 -48.24 -19.26
C LYS A 15 3.87 -47.72 -18.82
N PRO A 16 3.08 -48.54 -18.10
CA PRO A 16 1.72 -48.87 -18.52
C PRO A 16 0.64 -48.06 -17.81
N LEU A 17 -0.50 -47.94 -18.50
CA LEU A 17 -1.80 -47.65 -17.89
C LEU A 17 -2.10 -48.68 -16.80
N CYS A 18 -2.41 -48.19 -15.59
CA CYS A 18 -2.93 -49.02 -14.53
C CYS A 18 -4.43 -49.25 -14.78
N SER A 19 -4.75 -50.35 -15.47
CA SER A 19 -6.07 -50.97 -15.43
C SER A 19 -5.90 -52.41 -14.93
N ALA A 20 -6.18 -52.63 -13.65
CA ALA A 20 -6.41 -53.97 -13.13
C ALA A 20 -7.35 -53.87 -11.93
N ALA A 21 -8.62 -54.15 -12.21
CA ALA A 21 -9.56 -54.61 -11.20
C ALA A 21 -9.14 -56.00 -10.75
N MET A 22 -8.88 -56.18 -9.46
CA MET A 22 -9.02 -57.48 -8.79
C MET A 22 -9.66 -57.27 -7.42
N SER A 23 -10.91 -57.69 -7.38
CA SER A 23 -11.72 -58.12 -6.22
C SER A 23 -10.95 -58.34 -4.92
N CYS A 24 -11.15 -57.43 -3.96
CA CYS A 24 -11.20 -57.77 -2.54
C CYS A 24 -12.54 -57.28 -1.98
N CYS A 25 -13.28 -58.21 -1.39
CA CYS A 25 -14.62 -58.03 -0.87
C CYS A 25 -14.67 -57.02 0.29
N GLY A 26 -15.62 -56.10 0.21
CA GLY A 26 -16.40 -55.58 1.33
C GLY A 26 -15.66 -54.87 2.47
N PHE A 27 -15.17 -53.65 2.24
CA PHE A 27 -15.18 -52.58 3.24
C PHE A 27 -15.25 -51.24 2.52
N ASN A 28 -16.24 -50.40 2.88
CA ASN A 28 -16.36 -49.03 2.41
C ASN A 28 -15.15 -48.22 2.89
N CYS A 29 -14.27 -47.81 1.97
CA CYS A 29 -13.26 -46.79 2.23
C CYS A 29 -13.41 -45.65 1.22
N ASN A 30 -14.42 -44.82 1.42
CA ASN A 30 -14.38 -43.41 1.01
C ASN A 30 -13.44 -42.69 1.98
N VAL A 31 -12.14 -42.79 1.74
CA VAL A 31 -11.20 -41.84 2.33
C VAL A 31 -11.00 -40.76 1.28
N GLU A 32 -11.78 -39.68 1.37
CA GLU A 32 -11.35 -38.42 0.78
C GLU A 32 -9.94 -38.16 1.30
N CYS A 33 -8.97 -38.04 0.40
CA CYS A 33 -7.60 -37.70 0.75
C CYS A 33 -7.61 -36.25 1.27
N GLN A 34 -7.94 -36.06 2.54
CA GLN A 34 -7.91 -34.76 3.20
C GLN A 34 -6.47 -34.26 3.14
N LYS A 35 -6.26 -33.09 2.53
CA LYS A 35 -4.95 -32.40 2.56
C LYS A 35 -4.46 -32.36 4.02
N PRO A 36 -3.18 -32.66 4.29
CA PRO A 36 -2.63 -32.54 5.65
C PRO A 36 -2.91 -31.13 6.17
N LYS A 37 -3.39 -31.04 7.41
CA LYS A 37 -3.73 -29.76 8.03
C LYS A 37 -2.44 -28.99 8.27
N THR A 38 -2.28 -27.82 7.66
CA THR A 38 -1.19 -26.92 8.02
C THR A 38 -1.36 -26.50 9.48
N LEU A 39 -0.33 -26.71 10.29
CA LEU A 39 -0.33 -26.42 11.72
C LEU A 39 0.60 -25.27 12.10
N ALA A 40 1.56 -24.91 11.23
CA ALA A 40 2.49 -23.82 11.46
C ALA A 40 2.87 -23.12 10.15
N LEU A 41 3.29 -21.85 10.24
CA LEU A 41 3.81 -21.10 9.09
C LEU A 41 5.26 -20.69 9.30
N ILE A 42 6.02 -20.61 8.21
CA ILE A 42 7.37 -20.04 8.21
C ILE A 42 7.41 -18.97 7.14
N LEU A 43 7.68 -17.74 7.56
CA LEU A 43 7.63 -16.56 6.71
C LEU A 43 9.06 -16.08 6.43
N ASP A 44 9.40 -15.86 5.16
CA ASP A 44 10.56 -15.03 4.83
C ASP A 44 10.32 -13.55 5.21
N LEU A 45 11.38 -12.76 5.27
CA LEU A 45 11.34 -11.35 5.64
C LEU A 45 11.50 -10.41 4.44
N ASP A 46 12.60 -10.54 3.71
CA ASP A 46 13.11 -9.53 2.79
C ASP A 46 12.45 -9.72 1.42
N GLY A 47 11.55 -8.83 1.03
CA GLY A 47 10.77 -8.98 -0.22
C GLY A 47 9.47 -9.79 -0.06
N THR A 48 9.32 -10.52 1.05
CA THR A 48 8.07 -11.21 1.43
C THR A 48 7.20 -10.41 2.39
N LEU A 49 7.73 -10.06 3.58
CA LEU A 49 6.99 -9.29 4.60
C LEU A 49 7.35 -7.80 4.58
N LEU A 50 8.60 -7.48 4.24
CA LEU A 50 9.17 -6.15 4.37
C LEU A 50 9.83 -5.72 3.06
N ASP A 51 9.53 -4.51 2.60
CA ASP A 51 10.05 -3.91 1.36
C ASP A 51 11.47 -3.36 1.55
N THR A 52 12.42 -4.28 1.82
CA THR A 52 13.81 -3.92 2.11
C THR A 52 14.59 -3.56 0.87
N GLU A 53 14.26 -4.16 -0.28
CA GLU A 53 14.90 -3.90 -1.58
C GLU A 53 14.73 -2.45 -2.00
N ARG A 54 13.51 -1.91 -1.88
CA ARG A 54 13.27 -0.51 -2.22
C ARG A 54 13.86 0.44 -1.21
N ALA A 55 13.76 0.12 0.09
CA ALA A 55 14.33 0.96 1.14
C ALA A 55 15.85 1.13 0.96
N THR A 56 16.52 0.06 0.51
CA THR A 56 17.98 0.03 0.35
C THR A 56 18.47 0.33 -1.07
N ARG A 57 17.55 0.64 -1.99
CA ARG A 57 17.87 0.97 -3.38
C ARG A 57 18.84 2.15 -3.45
N GLY A 58 19.82 2.05 -4.33
CA GLY A 58 20.84 3.08 -4.53
C GLY A 58 22.08 2.94 -3.64
N VAL A 59 21.98 2.26 -2.48
CA VAL A 59 23.14 2.07 -1.57
C VAL A 59 24.32 1.41 -2.30
N LEU A 60 24.06 0.31 -3.02
CA LEU A 60 25.11 -0.37 -3.79
C LEU A 60 25.64 0.49 -4.95
N LYS A 61 24.76 1.22 -5.64
CA LYS A 61 25.15 2.13 -6.74
C LYS A 61 26.13 3.20 -6.22
N ASP A 62 25.79 3.84 -5.11
CA ASP A 62 26.59 4.90 -4.51
C ASP A 62 27.90 4.36 -3.95
N PHE A 63 27.88 3.14 -3.40
CA PHE A 63 29.08 2.44 -2.96
C PHE A 63 30.03 2.15 -4.13
N LEU A 64 29.52 1.55 -5.21
CA LEU A 64 30.30 1.21 -6.41
C LEU A 64 30.89 2.45 -7.10
N ALA A 65 30.18 3.57 -7.08
CA ALA A 65 30.65 4.83 -7.65
C ALA A 65 31.97 5.31 -7.00
N LYS A 66 32.20 5.02 -5.71
CA LYS A 66 33.47 5.35 -5.01
C LYS A 66 34.68 4.63 -5.62
N TYR A 67 34.45 3.49 -6.27
CA TYR A 67 35.47 2.69 -6.96
C TYR A 67 35.46 2.90 -8.48
N GLY A 68 34.71 3.88 -8.99
CA GLY A 68 34.56 4.11 -10.42
C GLY A 68 33.80 3.01 -11.16
N LYS A 69 32.98 2.22 -10.44
CA LYS A 69 32.17 1.12 -11.01
C LYS A 69 30.72 1.57 -11.18
N VAL A 70 30.03 0.97 -12.16
CA VAL A 70 28.63 1.26 -12.47
C VAL A 70 27.79 0.01 -12.18
N LEU A 71 26.69 0.18 -11.46
CA LEU A 71 25.77 -0.91 -11.10
C LEU A 71 25.16 -1.56 -12.35
N ASP A 72 25.19 -2.88 -12.43
CA ASP A 72 24.47 -3.69 -13.41
C ASP A 72 23.13 -4.15 -12.80
N THR A 73 22.09 -3.32 -12.91
CA THR A 73 20.79 -3.53 -12.26
C THR A 73 20.17 -4.89 -12.60
N GLU A 74 20.28 -5.36 -13.85
CA GLU A 74 19.73 -6.66 -14.23
C GLU A 74 20.46 -7.81 -13.56
N ARG A 75 21.78 -7.69 -13.37
CA ARG A 75 22.57 -8.72 -12.69
C ARG A 75 22.22 -8.80 -11.22
N GLU A 76 22.03 -7.65 -10.56
CA GLU A 76 21.63 -7.60 -9.15
C GLU A 76 20.26 -8.26 -8.94
N GLU A 77 19.26 -7.86 -9.73
CA GLU A 77 17.89 -8.40 -9.63
C GLU A 77 17.83 -9.92 -9.91
N LYS A 78 18.60 -10.41 -10.90
CA LYS A 78 18.50 -11.82 -11.34
C LYS A 78 19.41 -12.79 -10.59
N LYS A 79 20.57 -12.34 -10.10
CA LYS A 79 21.59 -13.24 -9.55
C LYS A 79 21.71 -13.21 -8.03
N ARG A 80 21.24 -12.15 -7.36
CA ARG A 80 21.53 -11.93 -5.93
C ARG A 80 20.33 -12.01 -5.00
N LEU A 81 19.12 -12.05 -5.56
CA LEU A 81 17.90 -12.16 -4.78
C LEU A 81 17.91 -13.41 -3.89
N GLY A 82 17.61 -13.23 -2.59
CA GLY A 82 17.54 -14.32 -1.62
C GLY A 82 18.88 -14.96 -1.21
N MET A 83 20.04 -14.47 -1.69
CA MET A 83 21.36 -15.02 -1.30
C MET A 83 21.72 -14.71 0.17
N THR A 84 22.66 -15.48 0.73
CA THR A 84 23.27 -15.11 2.01
C THR A 84 24.17 -13.88 1.86
N LEU A 85 24.40 -13.15 2.95
CA LEU A 85 25.29 -11.99 2.95
C LEU A 85 26.70 -12.33 2.44
N LYS A 86 27.25 -13.46 2.88
CA LYS A 86 28.62 -13.88 2.53
C LYS A 86 28.75 -14.20 1.05
N ASP A 87 27.78 -14.94 0.50
CA ASP A 87 27.79 -15.32 -0.91
C ASP A 87 27.55 -14.11 -1.81
N SER A 88 26.64 -13.21 -1.40
CA SER A 88 26.39 -11.96 -2.11
C SER A 88 27.63 -11.05 -2.12
N ALA A 89 28.28 -10.87 -0.97
CA ALA A 89 29.51 -10.08 -0.85
C ALA A 89 30.65 -10.63 -1.72
N ALA A 90 30.89 -11.94 -1.69
CA ALA A 90 31.91 -12.58 -2.52
C ALA A 90 31.67 -12.33 -4.01
N ALA A 91 30.42 -12.52 -4.45
CA ALA A 91 30.07 -12.31 -5.84
C ALA A 91 30.09 -10.82 -6.24
N ILE A 92 29.78 -9.86 -5.35
CA ILE A 92 29.89 -8.42 -5.67
C ILE A 92 31.35 -8.00 -5.84
N VAL A 93 32.22 -8.44 -4.92
CA VAL A 93 33.66 -8.17 -5.01
C VAL A 93 34.24 -8.71 -6.32
N GLU A 94 33.86 -9.92 -6.70
CA GLU A 94 34.30 -10.55 -7.95
C GLU A 94 33.70 -9.87 -9.20
N ASP A 95 32.37 -9.69 -9.26
CA ASP A 95 31.67 -9.19 -10.44
C ASP A 95 32.09 -7.76 -10.83
N TYR A 96 32.40 -6.93 -9.83
CA TYR A 96 32.79 -5.53 -10.03
C TYR A 96 34.31 -5.33 -9.93
N ASP A 97 35.09 -6.38 -9.72
CA ASP A 97 36.56 -6.31 -9.56
C ASP A 97 36.95 -5.23 -8.54
N LEU A 98 36.43 -5.38 -7.33
CA LEU A 98 36.66 -4.44 -6.23
C LEU A 98 38.00 -4.75 -5.54
N PRO A 99 38.78 -3.72 -5.15
CA PRO A 99 40.04 -3.91 -4.44
C PRO A 99 39.84 -4.18 -2.94
N LEU A 100 38.86 -5.03 -2.60
CA LEU A 100 38.47 -5.38 -1.24
C LEU A 100 38.35 -6.90 -1.10
N LEU A 101 38.59 -7.44 0.09
CA LEU A 101 38.12 -8.78 0.44
C LEU A 101 36.61 -8.74 0.79
N PRO A 102 35.86 -9.85 0.64
CA PRO A 102 34.43 -9.89 0.96
C PRO A 102 34.08 -9.39 2.36
N ASP A 103 34.86 -9.76 3.38
CA ASP A 103 34.62 -9.29 4.75
C ASP A 103 34.88 -7.77 4.91
N GLN A 104 35.84 -7.21 4.17
CA GLN A 104 36.09 -5.76 4.15
C GLN A 104 34.93 -5.02 3.48
N TYR A 105 34.45 -5.54 2.35
CA TYR A 105 33.26 -5.02 1.67
C TYR A 105 32.03 -5.02 2.59
N ILE A 106 31.77 -6.13 3.31
CA ILE A 106 30.66 -6.23 4.26
C ILE A 106 30.78 -5.14 5.34
N ASN A 107 31.97 -4.99 5.94
CA ASN A 107 32.20 -4.00 7.00
C ASN A 107 31.97 -2.56 6.52
N GLU A 108 32.24 -2.27 5.24
CA GLU A 108 32.04 -0.93 4.69
C GLU A 108 30.60 -0.66 4.22
N ILE A 109 29.89 -1.64 3.66
CA ILE A 109 28.56 -1.41 3.08
C ILE A 109 27.42 -1.59 4.08
N ILE A 110 27.54 -2.46 5.08
CA ILE A 110 26.46 -2.74 6.04
C ILE A 110 26.00 -1.49 6.81
N PRO A 111 26.88 -0.60 7.31
CA PRO A 111 26.44 0.63 7.95
C PRO A 111 25.53 1.47 7.06
N LEU A 112 25.83 1.55 5.76
CA LEU A 112 25.03 2.29 4.78
C LEU A 112 23.66 1.65 4.56
N TYR A 113 23.56 0.32 4.56
CA TYR A 113 22.28 -0.37 4.52
C TYR A 113 21.46 -0.16 5.79
N ARG A 114 22.10 -0.20 6.97
CA ARG A 114 21.45 -0.05 8.26
C ARG A 114 20.76 1.30 8.41
N GLU A 115 21.38 2.37 7.91
CA GLU A 115 20.79 3.72 7.86
C GLU A 115 19.46 3.76 7.08
N LYS A 116 19.25 2.83 6.15
CA LYS A 116 18.05 2.79 5.31
C LYS A 116 16.95 1.87 5.83
N TRP A 117 17.25 0.92 6.73
CA TRP A 117 16.25 -0.06 7.18
C TRP A 117 15.05 0.56 7.93
N MET A 118 15.22 1.72 8.56
CA MET A 118 14.10 2.45 9.18
C MET A 118 13.03 2.93 8.17
N HIS A 119 13.36 2.95 6.88
CA HIS A 119 12.43 3.31 5.80
C HIS A 119 11.74 2.09 5.17
N ALA A 120 12.13 0.87 5.54
CA ALA A 120 11.50 -0.33 5.04
C ALA A 120 10.08 -0.46 5.60
N LYS A 121 9.09 -0.55 4.71
CA LYS A 121 7.68 -0.66 5.08
C LYS A 121 7.20 -2.10 4.90
N ALA A 122 6.21 -2.50 5.71
CA ALA A 122 5.52 -3.76 5.53
C ALA A 122 4.91 -3.82 4.12
N LEU A 123 5.03 -4.97 3.46
CA LEU A 123 4.40 -5.21 2.17
C LEU A 123 2.88 -5.39 2.32
N PRO A 124 2.09 -5.11 1.27
CA PRO A 124 0.63 -5.19 1.33
C PRO A 124 0.15 -6.56 1.81
N GLY A 125 -0.60 -6.59 2.92
CA GLY A 125 -1.13 -7.82 3.53
C GLY A 125 -0.23 -8.47 4.58
N ALA A 126 1.03 -8.02 4.76
CA ALA A 126 1.95 -8.61 5.74
C ALA A 126 1.46 -8.44 7.19
N ASN A 127 1.13 -7.21 7.61
CA ASN A 127 0.58 -6.93 8.94
C ASN A 127 -0.70 -7.73 9.21
N ARG A 128 -1.61 -7.73 8.23
CA ARG A 128 -2.87 -8.46 8.28
C ARG A 128 -2.67 -9.95 8.51
N LEU A 129 -1.73 -10.57 7.79
CA LEU A 129 -1.40 -11.98 7.97
C LEU A 129 -0.79 -12.25 9.36
N ILE A 130 0.20 -11.47 9.79
CA ILE A 130 0.88 -11.64 11.08
C ILE A 130 -0.13 -11.58 12.23
N MET A 131 -0.98 -10.55 12.25
CA MET A 131 -1.98 -10.37 13.31
C MET A 131 -3.02 -11.48 13.29
N HIS A 132 -3.48 -11.90 12.10
CA HIS A 132 -4.44 -13.00 11.98
C HIS A 132 -3.89 -14.33 12.53
N LEU A 133 -2.62 -14.65 12.26
CA LEU A 133 -1.99 -15.86 12.79
C LEU A 133 -1.85 -15.78 14.32
N TYR A 134 -1.43 -14.63 14.83
CA TYR A 134 -1.27 -14.37 16.26
C TYR A 134 -2.61 -14.50 17.02
N ASP A 135 -3.66 -13.84 16.54
CA ASP A 135 -4.99 -13.83 17.16
C ASP A 135 -5.65 -15.22 17.21
N HIS A 136 -5.32 -16.07 16.24
CA HIS A 136 -5.81 -17.46 16.19
C HIS A 136 -4.88 -18.46 16.89
N GLY A 137 -3.79 -18.00 17.51
CA GLY A 137 -2.83 -18.85 18.20
C GLY A 137 -2.13 -19.85 17.27
N ILE A 138 -2.01 -19.53 15.99
CA ILE A 138 -1.27 -20.36 15.03
C ILE A 138 0.22 -20.09 15.26
N PRO A 139 1.07 -21.10 15.49
CA PRO A 139 2.51 -20.89 15.62
C PRO A 139 3.12 -20.51 14.26
N PHE A 140 3.95 -19.48 14.25
CA PHE A 140 4.69 -19.09 13.06
C PHE A 140 6.08 -18.53 13.36
N ALA A 141 6.97 -18.74 12.41
CA ALA A 141 8.38 -18.34 12.48
C ALA A 141 8.74 -17.33 11.39
N LEU A 142 9.75 -16.51 11.67
CA LEU A 142 10.47 -15.71 10.68
C LEU A 142 11.81 -16.40 10.39
N ALA A 143 12.08 -16.70 9.12
CA ALA A 143 13.32 -17.33 8.68
C ALA A 143 13.91 -16.60 7.48
N SER A 144 15.07 -15.95 7.64
CA SER A 144 15.72 -15.16 6.57
C SER A 144 17.20 -15.51 6.41
N ASN A 145 17.73 -15.34 5.18
CA ASN A 145 19.17 -15.47 4.91
C ASN A 145 20.01 -14.32 5.49
N SER A 146 19.36 -13.27 6.01
CA SER A 146 19.99 -12.22 6.83
C SER A 146 20.54 -12.79 8.15
N LEU A 147 21.51 -12.09 8.75
CA LEU A 147 21.97 -12.40 10.11
C LEU A 147 20.89 -12.03 11.14
N GLN A 148 20.84 -12.73 12.28
CA GLN A 148 19.88 -12.47 13.35
C GLN A 148 19.87 -11.00 13.79
N GLU A 149 21.04 -10.38 13.97
CA GLU A 149 21.15 -8.97 14.36
C GLU A 149 20.48 -8.04 13.32
N TYR A 150 20.59 -8.38 12.04
CA TYR A 150 20.04 -7.56 10.95
C TYR A 150 18.53 -7.74 10.85
N ILE A 151 18.04 -8.97 11.05
CA ILE A 151 16.61 -9.26 11.17
C ILE A 151 16.02 -8.44 12.31
N ASP A 152 16.62 -8.54 13.50
CA ASP A 152 16.18 -7.82 14.70
C ASP A 152 16.17 -6.30 14.45
N SER A 153 17.19 -5.76 13.78
CA SER A 153 17.23 -4.34 13.43
C SER A 153 16.12 -3.95 12.44
N LYS A 154 15.86 -4.75 11.40
CA LYS A 154 14.82 -4.48 10.39
C LYS A 154 13.42 -4.49 11.00
N ILE A 155 13.11 -5.50 11.82
CA ILE A 155 11.78 -5.62 12.44
C ILE A 155 11.58 -4.69 13.64
N SER A 156 12.64 -4.11 14.22
CA SER A 156 12.52 -3.19 15.37
C SER A 156 11.70 -1.93 15.08
N TYR A 157 11.56 -1.56 13.80
CA TYR A 157 10.74 -0.43 13.34
C TYR A 157 9.28 -0.84 13.09
N GLN A 158 8.94 -2.12 13.20
CA GLN A 158 7.60 -2.66 13.01
C GLN A 158 6.98 -2.97 14.37
N THR A 159 6.02 -2.15 14.78
CA THR A 159 5.42 -2.22 16.12
C THR A 159 4.75 -3.59 16.35
N GLY A 160 5.15 -4.27 17.42
CA GLY A 160 4.56 -5.55 17.84
C GLY A 160 5.00 -6.78 17.06
N TRP A 161 5.84 -6.64 16.02
CA TRP A 161 6.24 -7.79 15.20
C TRP A 161 7.04 -8.82 15.98
N ARG A 162 8.03 -8.38 16.76
CA ARG A 162 8.95 -9.29 17.47
C ARG A 162 8.20 -10.24 18.41
N GLU A 163 7.17 -9.73 19.07
CA GLU A 163 6.36 -10.44 20.05
C GLU A 163 5.41 -11.46 19.40
N CYS A 164 5.08 -11.27 18.12
CA CYS A 164 4.16 -12.14 17.41
C CYS A 164 4.81 -13.45 16.95
N PHE A 165 6.10 -13.45 16.61
CA PHE A 165 6.80 -14.64 16.09
C PHE A 165 7.17 -15.61 17.22
N SER A 166 6.81 -16.88 17.05
CA SER A 166 7.24 -17.96 17.96
C SER A 166 8.74 -18.22 17.88
N VAL A 167 9.31 -18.05 16.69
CA VAL A 167 10.73 -18.28 16.38
C VAL A 167 11.19 -17.24 15.37
N ILE A 168 12.39 -16.68 15.57
CA ILE A 168 13.07 -15.81 14.60
C ILE A 168 14.45 -16.42 14.35
N LEU A 169 14.80 -16.64 13.09
CA LEU A 169 16.06 -17.27 12.68
C LEU A 169 16.73 -16.54 11.53
N GLY A 170 17.99 -16.15 11.77
CA GLY A 170 18.93 -15.76 10.73
C GLY A 170 19.83 -16.90 10.26
N SER A 171 20.51 -16.70 9.13
CA SER A 171 21.42 -17.68 8.54
C SER A 171 22.59 -18.06 9.45
N ASP A 172 22.97 -17.21 10.41
CA ASP A 172 24.01 -17.48 11.41
C ASP A 172 23.59 -18.50 12.48
N LYS A 173 22.32 -18.90 12.52
CA LYS A 173 21.78 -19.88 13.47
C LYS A 173 21.72 -21.30 12.93
N VAL A 174 22.14 -21.50 11.68
CA VAL A 174 22.12 -22.80 11.00
C VAL A 174 23.43 -23.06 10.27
N LYS A 175 23.62 -24.31 9.83
CA LYS A 175 24.85 -24.73 9.15
C LYS A 175 24.94 -24.15 7.73
N ALA A 176 23.81 -24.13 7.01
CA ALA A 176 23.72 -23.54 5.67
C ALA A 176 22.41 -22.77 5.52
N GLY A 177 22.48 -21.56 4.94
CA GLY A 177 21.30 -20.77 4.59
C GLY A 177 20.57 -21.32 3.36
N LYS A 178 19.48 -20.66 2.96
CA LYS A 178 18.73 -20.98 1.73
C LYS A 178 19.69 -20.90 0.53
N PRO A 179 19.66 -21.86 -0.43
CA PRO A 179 18.60 -22.82 -0.71
C PRO A 179 18.68 -24.14 0.08
N SER A 180 19.56 -24.26 1.08
CA SER A 180 19.56 -25.41 2.01
C SER A 180 18.25 -25.45 2.81
N PRO A 181 17.72 -26.63 3.15
CA PRO A 181 16.51 -26.73 3.97
C PRO A 181 16.75 -26.37 5.45
N ASP A 182 18.00 -26.34 5.92
CA ASP A 182 18.38 -26.24 7.34
C ASP A 182 17.68 -25.11 8.08
N LEU A 183 17.52 -23.94 7.44
CA LEU A 183 16.89 -22.78 8.07
C LEU A 183 15.41 -23.02 8.37
N PHE A 184 14.67 -23.64 7.44
CA PHE A 184 13.26 -23.95 7.62
C PHE A 184 13.06 -25.17 8.52
N GLU A 185 13.89 -26.20 8.40
CA GLU A 185 13.86 -27.36 9.29
C GLU A 185 14.13 -26.98 10.76
N GLU A 186 15.12 -26.10 11.00
CA GLU A 186 15.40 -25.60 12.35
C GLU A 186 14.28 -24.68 12.87
N ALA A 187 13.61 -23.90 11.99
CA ALA A 187 12.43 -23.12 12.36
C ALA A 187 11.28 -24.03 12.83
N ALA A 188 10.93 -25.04 12.02
CA ALA A 188 9.88 -26.00 12.36
C ALA A 188 10.19 -26.73 13.67
N LYS A 189 11.44 -27.20 13.83
CA LYS A 189 11.90 -27.87 15.04
C LYS A 189 11.79 -26.99 16.28
N ARG A 190 12.16 -25.70 16.20
CA ARG A 190 12.04 -24.77 17.34
C ARG A 190 10.59 -24.40 17.67
N MET A 191 9.70 -24.44 16.68
CA MET A 191 8.25 -24.32 16.91
C MET A 191 7.61 -25.61 17.46
N GLY A 192 8.33 -26.74 17.46
CA GLY A 192 7.76 -28.04 17.78
C GLY A 192 6.80 -28.57 16.70
N ALA A 193 6.93 -28.08 15.47
CA ALA A 193 6.10 -28.47 14.33
C ALA A 193 6.80 -29.53 13.46
N ASP A 194 6.00 -30.44 12.88
CA ASP A 194 6.48 -31.33 11.82
C ASP A 194 6.59 -30.53 10.52
N ALA A 195 7.72 -30.69 9.82
CA ALA A 195 7.97 -30.01 8.55
C ALA A 195 6.86 -30.28 7.51
N LEU A 196 6.29 -31.49 7.49
CA LEU A 196 5.19 -31.83 6.57
C LEU A 196 3.88 -31.07 6.85
N ASN A 197 3.76 -30.45 8.03
CA ASN A 197 2.62 -29.64 8.44
C ASN A 197 2.96 -28.13 8.47
N CYS A 198 4.10 -27.74 7.91
CA CYS A 198 4.51 -26.35 7.78
C CYS A 198 4.18 -25.82 6.38
N LEU A 199 3.69 -24.58 6.33
CA LEU A 199 3.57 -23.79 5.10
C LEU A 199 4.62 -22.68 5.09
N VAL A 200 5.41 -22.62 4.03
CA VAL A 200 6.38 -21.55 3.80
C VAL A 200 5.75 -20.47 2.94
N ILE A 201 5.98 -19.20 3.27
CA ILE A 201 5.70 -18.06 2.38
C ILE A 201 7.01 -17.36 2.05
N GLU A 202 7.28 -17.20 0.76
CA GLU A 202 8.57 -16.79 0.21
C GLU A 202 8.39 -15.96 -1.05
N ASP A 203 9.37 -15.13 -1.41
CA ASP A 203 9.35 -14.33 -2.63
C ASP A 203 10.47 -14.73 -3.61
N SER A 204 11.47 -15.49 -3.15
CA SER A 204 12.65 -15.83 -3.94
C SER A 204 12.70 -17.30 -4.38
N LEU A 205 13.29 -17.55 -5.54
CA LEU A 205 13.53 -18.91 -6.04
C LEU A 205 14.48 -19.69 -5.12
N VAL A 206 15.41 -18.98 -4.48
CA VAL A 206 16.33 -19.54 -3.48
C VAL A 206 15.54 -20.10 -2.29
N GLY A 207 14.57 -19.34 -1.79
CA GLY A 207 13.69 -19.76 -0.71
C GLY A 207 12.71 -20.85 -1.10
N VAL A 208 12.07 -20.75 -2.27
CA VAL A 208 11.20 -21.80 -2.80
C VAL A 208 11.95 -23.13 -2.95
N LYS A 209 13.23 -23.12 -3.35
CA LYS A 209 14.07 -24.32 -3.39
C LYS A 209 14.35 -24.87 -1.98
N ALA A 210 14.62 -24.02 -1.00
CA ALA A 210 14.82 -24.45 0.39
C ALA A 210 13.55 -25.10 0.98
N ALA A 211 12.37 -24.52 0.72
CA ALA A 211 11.10 -25.06 1.21
C ALA A 211 10.83 -26.46 0.60
N ASN A 212 11.04 -26.60 -0.71
CA ASN A 212 10.93 -27.88 -1.40
C ASN A 212 11.95 -28.91 -0.88
N ALA A 213 13.20 -28.51 -0.62
CA ALA A 213 14.21 -29.37 -0.04
C ALA A 213 13.83 -29.86 1.37
N ALA A 214 13.14 -29.01 2.15
CA ALA A 214 12.60 -29.31 3.47
C ALA A 214 11.27 -30.12 3.41
N LYS A 215 10.76 -30.40 2.20
CA LYS A 215 9.46 -31.08 1.94
C LYS A 215 8.26 -30.34 2.54
N MET A 216 8.34 -29.01 2.63
CA MET A 216 7.25 -28.15 3.09
C MET A 216 6.41 -27.68 1.90
N GLU A 217 5.12 -27.43 2.10
CA GLU A 217 4.34 -26.68 1.11
C GLU A 217 4.83 -25.23 1.08
N VAL A 218 4.77 -24.59 -0.10
CA VAL A 218 5.26 -23.21 -0.28
C VAL A 218 4.32 -22.37 -1.15
N VAL A 219 4.01 -21.17 -0.66
CA VAL A 219 3.36 -20.08 -1.40
C VAL A 219 4.44 -19.07 -1.78
N ALA A 220 4.58 -18.81 -3.07
CA ALA A 220 5.49 -17.79 -3.56
C ALA A 220 4.77 -16.46 -3.79
N VAL A 221 5.39 -15.33 -3.42
CA VAL A 221 4.93 -13.96 -3.66
C VAL A 221 6.04 -13.13 -4.32
N PRO A 222 6.57 -13.56 -5.48
CA PRO A 222 7.82 -13.02 -6.01
C PRO A 222 7.68 -11.58 -6.52
N PRO A 223 8.69 -10.71 -6.32
CA PRO A 223 8.88 -9.56 -7.20
C PRO A 223 9.12 -10.09 -8.62
N GLN A 224 8.50 -9.48 -9.63
CA GLN A 224 8.59 -9.80 -11.07
C GLN A 224 9.12 -11.18 -11.53
N SER A 225 8.28 -11.97 -12.21
CA SER A 225 8.68 -13.01 -13.19
C SER A 225 9.89 -13.90 -12.84
N GLU A 226 10.04 -14.31 -11.59
CA GLU A 226 10.83 -15.51 -11.32
C GLU A 226 10.07 -16.71 -11.93
N ALA A 227 10.26 -16.93 -13.23
CA ALA A 227 9.67 -18.05 -13.97
C ALA A 227 9.96 -19.40 -13.29
N GLY A 228 11.04 -19.46 -12.49
CA GLY A 228 11.38 -20.59 -11.66
C GLY A 228 10.39 -20.84 -10.51
N CYS A 229 9.89 -19.79 -9.85
CA CYS A 229 8.96 -19.91 -8.72
C CYS A 229 7.63 -20.52 -9.14
N SER A 230 7.07 -20.10 -10.28
CA SER A 230 5.83 -20.67 -10.83
C SER A 230 5.90 -22.17 -11.14
N SER A 231 7.09 -22.71 -11.36
CA SER A 231 7.28 -24.14 -11.63
C SER A 231 7.50 -24.99 -10.38
N LEU A 232 7.91 -24.39 -9.26
CA LEU A 232 8.34 -25.09 -8.05
C LEU A 232 7.47 -24.81 -6.82
N ALA A 233 6.69 -23.73 -6.82
CA ALA A 233 5.80 -23.42 -5.71
C ALA A 233 4.45 -24.09 -5.84
N ASN A 234 3.80 -24.38 -4.71
CA ASN A 234 2.44 -24.94 -4.69
C ASN A 234 1.41 -23.90 -5.17
N THR A 235 1.64 -22.62 -4.90
CA THR A 235 0.81 -21.50 -5.36
C THR A 235 1.70 -20.27 -5.53
N VAL A 236 1.42 -19.46 -6.54
CA VAL A 236 2.05 -18.15 -6.72
C VAL A 236 0.98 -17.08 -6.59
N LEU A 237 1.24 -16.09 -5.73
CA LEU A 237 0.42 -14.90 -5.56
C LEU A 237 1.19 -13.68 -6.06
N HIS A 238 0.47 -12.62 -6.40
CA HIS A 238 1.12 -11.33 -6.66
C HIS A 238 1.24 -10.49 -5.39
N SER A 239 0.36 -10.71 -4.43
CA SER A 239 0.28 -9.94 -3.19
C SER A 239 -0.16 -10.84 -2.04
N LEU A 240 0.28 -10.54 -0.80
CA LEU A 240 -0.26 -11.22 0.38
C LEU A 240 -1.74 -10.87 0.63
N LEU A 241 -2.26 -9.80 0.00
CA LEU A 241 -3.70 -9.49 -0.01
C LEU A 241 -4.54 -10.59 -0.68
N GLU A 242 -3.95 -11.39 -1.58
CA GLU A 242 -4.61 -12.50 -2.27
C GLU A 242 -4.64 -13.79 -1.45
N PHE A 243 -3.86 -13.85 -0.36
CA PHE A 243 -3.71 -15.06 0.44
C PHE A 243 -5.04 -15.47 1.10
N GLN A 244 -5.41 -16.74 0.93
CA GLN A 244 -6.63 -17.35 1.48
C GLN A 244 -6.23 -18.48 2.43
N PRO A 245 -6.21 -18.23 3.76
CA PRO A 245 -5.72 -19.20 4.75
C PRO A 245 -6.49 -20.52 4.71
N GLU A 246 -7.78 -20.49 4.39
CA GLU A 246 -8.67 -21.65 4.34
C GLU A 246 -8.25 -22.70 3.30
N LEU A 247 -7.56 -22.29 2.22
CA LEU A 247 -7.02 -23.22 1.22
C LEU A 247 -5.87 -24.10 1.76
N TRP A 248 -5.34 -23.72 2.92
CA TRP A 248 -4.27 -24.39 3.65
C TRP A 248 -4.75 -24.94 4.99
N GLY A 249 -6.07 -24.99 5.23
CA GLY A 249 -6.64 -25.50 6.47
C GLY A 249 -6.46 -24.60 7.69
N LEU A 250 -6.11 -23.32 7.48
CA LEU A 250 -6.06 -22.28 8.51
C LEU A 250 -7.42 -21.57 8.64
N PRO A 251 -7.70 -20.89 9.77
CA PRO A 251 -8.92 -20.10 9.93
C PRO A 251 -9.04 -19.02 8.84
N PRO A 252 -10.21 -18.84 8.20
CA PRO A 252 -10.39 -17.83 7.18
C PRO A 252 -10.33 -16.42 7.78
N PHE A 253 -9.91 -15.45 6.98
CA PHE A 253 -10.06 -14.05 7.32
C PHE A 253 -11.55 -13.65 7.40
N LYS A 254 -11.88 -12.70 8.29
CA LYS A 254 -13.27 -12.26 8.56
C LYS A 254 -13.50 -10.75 8.35
N ASP A 255 -12.53 -10.08 7.77
CA ASP A 255 -12.44 -8.63 7.61
C ASP A 255 -12.88 -8.13 6.23
N TRP A 256 -13.36 -9.03 5.37
CA TRP A 256 -14.02 -8.66 4.11
C TRP A 256 -15.43 -8.12 4.39
N VAL A 257 -15.76 -6.98 3.77
CA VAL A 257 -17.09 -6.38 3.79
C VAL A 257 -17.54 -6.22 2.34
N ASP A 258 -18.54 -6.98 1.90
CA ASP A 258 -19.13 -6.88 0.55
C ASP A 258 -18.09 -6.87 -0.60
N ASN A 259 -17.10 -7.76 -0.52
CA ASN A 259 -15.96 -7.90 -1.46
C ASN A 259 -14.88 -6.79 -1.39
N ALA A 260 -14.98 -5.87 -0.45
CA ALA A 260 -13.94 -4.93 -0.11
C ALA A 260 -13.14 -5.37 1.12
N LEU A 261 -11.82 -5.28 1.02
CA LEU A 261 -10.87 -5.49 2.09
C LEU A 261 -10.24 -4.13 2.46
N PRO A 262 -10.42 -3.65 3.70
CA PRO A 262 -9.64 -2.52 4.22
C PRO A 262 -8.15 -2.85 4.23
N ILE A 263 -7.31 -1.89 3.80
CA ILE A 263 -5.86 -2.04 3.81
C ILE A 263 -5.18 -0.86 4.51
N ASP A 264 -3.93 -1.07 4.92
CA ASP A 264 -3.04 0.02 5.30
C ASP A 264 -2.95 1.02 4.12
N PRO A 265 -3.15 2.34 4.33
CA PRO A 265 -3.19 3.29 3.23
C PRO A 265 -1.91 3.31 2.38
N ILE A 266 -2.08 3.31 1.06
CA ILE A 266 -0.98 3.37 0.08
C ILE A 266 -1.12 4.66 -0.74
N ASN A 267 -0.17 5.57 -0.57
CA ASN A 267 -0.13 6.84 -1.30
C ASN A 267 0.70 6.70 -2.59
N LEU A 268 0.18 7.22 -3.70
CA LEU A 268 0.89 7.35 -4.98
C LEU A 268 0.56 8.68 -5.65
N SER A 269 1.42 9.15 -6.54
CA SER A 269 1.20 10.38 -7.29
C SER A 269 1.76 10.26 -8.70
N GLY A 270 1.09 10.85 -9.67
CA GLY A 270 1.54 10.83 -11.05
C GLY A 270 0.77 11.79 -11.94
N LEU A 271 1.23 11.89 -13.17
CA LEU A 271 0.53 12.60 -14.23
C LEU A 271 -0.54 11.68 -14.81
N TYR A 272 -1.78 12.14 -14.85
CA TYR A 272 -2.86 11.37 -15.45
C TYR A 272 -2.92 11.59 -16.96
N VAL A 273 -2.74 10.53 -17.75
CA VAL A 273 -2.71 10.56 -19.22
C VAL A 273 -3.51 9.38 -19.76
N ASP A 274 -4.53 9.65 -20.58
CA ASP A 274 -5.30 8.65 -21.34
C ASP A 274 -5.85 7.45 -20.54
N GLY A 275 -6.28 7.65 -19.29
CA GLY A 275 -6.78 6.54 -18.44
C GLY A 275 -5.76 6.02 -17.44
N PHE A 276 -4.50 6.43 -17.58
CA PHE A 276 -3.37 5.90 -16.83
C PHE A 276 -2.76 6.96 -15.93
N LEU A 277 -2.29 6.52 -14.76
CA LEU A 277 -1.47 7.33 -13.88
C LEU A 277 0.00 7.01 -14.17
N CYS A 278 0.68 7.91 -14.87
CA CYS A 278 2.11 7.84 -15.11
C CYS A 278 2.84 8.40 -13.88
N GLU A 279 3.45 7.54 -13.08
CA GLU A 279 4.26 7.98 -11.94
C GLU A 279 5.38 8.93 -12.44
N VAL A 280 5.40 10.15 -11.89
CA VAL A 280 6.46 11.13 -12.15
C VAL A 280 7.43 11.04 -11.00
N THR A 281 8.71 10.82 -11.28
CA THR A 281 9.77 10.94 -10.27
C THR A 281 10.95 11.71 -10.85
N GLU A 282 11.45 12.71 -10.10
CA GLU A 282 12.58 13.57 -10.49
C GLU A 282 13.92 12.81 -10.53
N ASP A 283 13.96 11.63 -9.90
CA ASP A 283 15.09 10.74 -9.69
C ASP A 283 14.76 9.27 -10.04
N GLY A 284 13.63 9.02 -10.70
CA GLY A 284 13.26 7.70 -11.23
C GLY A 284 12.86 6.65 -10.19
N THR A 285 12.58 7.02 -8.94
CA THR A 285 12.53 6.04 -7.84
C THR A 285 11.41 6.21 -6.80
N TYR A 286 10.13 6.08 -7.21
CA TYR A 286 9.02 5.66 -6.33
C TYR A 286 7.93 4.91 -7.12
N ALA A 287 8.31 3.86 -7.84
CA ALA A 287 7.35 2.88 -8.34
C ALA A 287 6.83 2.04 -7.17
N LEU A 288 5.53 2.00 -6.91
CA LEU A 288 4.87 1.12 -5.91
C LEU A 288 5.52 -0.28 -5.82
N PRO A 289 5.58 -0.95 -4.65
CA PRO A 289 6.23 -2.26 -4.53
C PRO A 289 5.58 -3.24 -5.49
N ASP A 290 6.31 -4.17 -6.11
CA ASP A 290 5.77 -5.07 -7.15
C ASP A 290 4.55 -5.88 -6.68
N GLN A 291 4.44 -6.07 -5.37
CA GLN A 291 3.36 -6.75 -4.66
C GLN A 291 2.12 -5.88 -4.42
N VAL A 292 2.16 -4.59 -4.77
CA VAL A 292 0.95 -3.76 -4.99
C VAL A 292 0.45 -4.08 -6.39
N TYR A 293 -0.46 -5.06 -6.43
CA TYR A 293 -1.04 -5.64 -7.64
C TYR A 293 -2.49 -6.02 -7.36
N GLY A 294 -3.39 -5.75 -8.31
CA GLY A 294 -4.82 -6.01 -8.14
C GLY A 294 -5.69 -4.77 -8.37
N VAL A 295 -6.91 -4.83 -7.84
CA VAL A 295 -7.90 -3.76 -7.93
C VAL A 295 -8.03 -3.11 -6.57
N PHE A 296 -7.82 -1.81 -6.51
CA PHE A 296 -7.86 -1.00 -5.31
C PHE A 296 -8.93 0.08 -5.44
N PHE A 297 -9.30 0.66 -4.31
CA PHE A 297 -10.13 1.85 -4.28
C PHE A 297 -9.66 2.81 -3.19
N GLY A 298 -10.03 4.07 -3.36
CA GLY A 298 -9.70 5.12 -2.41
C GLY A 298 -10.03 6.51 -2.94
N TRP A 299 -9.20 7.49 -2.60
CA TRP A 299 -9.43 8.88 -2.97
C TRP A 299 -8.32 9.41 -3.88
N ALA A 300 -8.72 10.14 -4.91
CA ALA A 300 -7.84 10.82 -5.85
C ALA A 300 -8.00 12.34 -5.71
N GLU A 301 -6.97 13.02 -5.23
CA GLU A 301 -6.83 14.47 -5.30
C GLU A 301 -6.32 14.85 -6.69
N VAL A 302 -7.10 15.65 -7.41
CA VAL A 302 -6.81 16.10 -8.77
C VAL A 302 -6.61 17.62 -8.73
N ASP A 303 -5.36 18.09 -8.68
CA ASP A 303 -4.96 19.51 -8.59
C ASP A 303 -6.01 20.42 -7.89
N MET A 304 -6.51 21.46 -8.57
CA MET A 304 -7.50 22.41 -8.04
C MET A 304 -8.95 21.88 -8.11
N ASN A 305 -9.16 20.70 -8.69
CA ASN A 305 -10.48 20.13 -8.96
C ASN A 305 -11.02 19.31 -7.78
N GLY A 306 -10.17 19.03 -6.79
CA GLY A 306 -10.57 18.43 -5.53
C GLY A 306 -10.34 16.93 -5.45
N ILE A 307 -10.91 16.31 -4.41
CA ILE A 307 -10.79 14.89 -4.07
C ILE A 307 -12.01 14.10 -4.53
N PHE A 308 -11.78 13.00 -5.24
CA PHE A 308 -12.80 12.14 -5.81
C PHE A 308 -12.62 10.70 -5.33
N LYS A 309 -13.72 9.95 -5.22
CA LYS A 309 -13.65 8.49 -5.06
C LYS A 309 -13.10 7.87 -6.35
N ALA A 310 -12.16 6.95 -6.23
CA ALA A 310 -11.51 6.32 -7.38
C ALA A 310 -11.35 4.81 -7.20
N VAL A 311 -11.48 4.09 -8.31
CA VAL A 311 -11.02 2.72 -8.49
C VAL A 311 -9.69 2.75 -9.22
N VAL A 312 -8.71 1.99 -8.75
CA VAL A 312 -7.38 1.92 -9.34
C VAL A 312 -7.02 0.47 -9.61
N CYS A 313 -6.78 0.15 -10.88
CA CYS A 313 -6.32 -1.16 -11.31
C CYS A 313 -4.82 -1.12 -11.53
N ILE A 314 -4.09 -1.93 -10.78
CA ILE A 314 -2.63 -1.98 -10.80
C ILE A 314 -2.23 -3.34 -11.34
N GLY A 315 -1.68 -3.33 -12.54
CA GLY A 315 -1.27 -4.50 -13.29
C GLY A 315 0.09 -4.29 -13.97
N ARG A 316 0.32 -5.06 -15.03
CA ARG A 316 1.56 -5.01 -15.82
C ARG A 316 1.24 -5.01 -17.31
N ASP A 317 2.03 -4.26 -18.08
CA ASP A 317 1.95 -4.31 -19.54
C ASP A 317 2.60 -5.61 -20.04
N HIS A 318 1.92 -6.31 -20.94
CA HIS A 318 2.41 -7.52 -21.59
C HIS A 318 2.86 -7.27 -23.04
N CYS A 319 2.70 -6.06 -23.56
CA CYS A 319 3.16 -5.68 -24.88
C CYS A 319 4.66 -5.30 -24.86
N CYS A 320 5.44 -5.98 -25.70
CA CYS A 320 6.76 -5.56 -26.20
C CYS A 320 7.79 -5.06 -25.16
N CYS A 321 8.60 -5.98 -24.62
CA CYS A 321 9.93 -5.72 -24.04
C CYS A 321 10.04 -4.76 -22.84
N SER A 322 8.97 -4.09 -22.41
CA SER A 322 8.97 -3.19 -21.24
C SER A 322 8.13 -3.80 -20.12
N ARG A 323 8.76 -4.08 -18.98
CA ARG A 323 8.13 -4.70 -17.79
C ARG A 323 7.47 -3.65 -16.87
N LYS A 324 6.89 -2.61 -17.47
CA LYS A 324 6.41 -1.45 -16.70
C LYS A 324 5.09 -1.78 -15.98
N LYS A 325 4.96 -1.29 -14.75
CA LYS A 325 3.70 -1.26 -14.04
C LYS A 325 2.69 -0.40 -14.79
N VAL A 326 1.46 -0.89 -14.84
CA VAL A 326 0.33 -0.19 -15.44
C VAL A 326 -0.64 0.16 -14.33
N ILE A 327 -0.88 1.45 -14.16
CA ILE A 327 -1.80 1.98 -13.14
C ILE A 327 -2.94 2.66 -13.90
N GLN A 328 -4.08 1.99 -14.00
CA GLN A 328 -5.30 2.57 -14.55
C GLN A 328 -6.16 3.12 -13.43
N MET A 329 -6.75 4.28 -13.63
CA MET A 329 -7.60 4.92 -12.63
C MET A 329 -8.93 5.36 -13.24
N PHE A 330 -9.99 5.11 -12.50
CA PHE A 330 -11.36 5.45 -12.87
C PHE A 330 -12.03 6.16 -11.72
N LEU A 331 -12.60 7.34 -11.97
CA LEU A 331 -13.46 7.99 -10.99
C LEU A 331 -14.73 7.15 -10.80
N VAL A 332 -15.16 7.02 -9.54
CA VAL A 332 -16.36 6.29 -9.17
C VAL A 332 -17.62 7.05 -9.59
N ASP A 333 -17.60 8.36 -9.39
CA ASP A 333 -18.70 9.26 -9.69
C ASP A 333 -18.23 10.30 -10.71
N GLY A 334 -18.56 10.11 -11.99
CA GLY A 334 -18.25 11.05 -13.07
C GLY A 334 -17.38 10.48 -14.20
N SER A 335 -17.01 11.37 -15.13
CA SER A 335 -16.12 11.07 -16.25
C SER A 335 -14.69 11.50 -15.93
N ASN A 336 -13.70 10.76 -16.45
CA ASN A 336 -12.29 11.13 -16.29
C ASN A 336 -11.81 12.22 -17.27
N ASP A 337 -12.68 12.72 -18.17
CA ASP A 337 -12.29 13.57 -19.31
C ASP A 337 -11.56 14.86 -18.90
N TYR A 338 -11.85 15.41 -17.71
CA TYR A 338 -11.27 16.66 -17.23
C TYR A 338 -9.91 16.49 -16.55
N MET A 339 -9.45 15.26 -16.33
CA MET A 339 -8.21 14.98 -15.59
C MET A 339 -6.97 14.89 -16.47
N SER A 340 -7.13 14.90 -17.79
CA SER A 340 -6.01 14.68 -18.72
C SER A 340 -4.91 15.73 -18.54
N ASN A 341 -3.67 15.27 -18.39
CA ASN A 341 -2.46 16.04 -18.10
C ASN A 341 -2.48 16.80 -16.75
N GLN A 342 -3.26 16.35 -15.77
CA GLN A 342 -3.24 16.89 -14.42
C GLN A 342 -2.41 16.03 -13.47
N GLN A 343 -1.81 16.67 -12.47
CA GLN A 343 -1.15 15.96 -11.40
C GLN A 343 -2.22 15.38 -10.49
N VAL A 344 -2.15 14.08 -10.25
CA VAL A 344 -3.07 13.37 -9.37
C VAL A 344 -2.28 12.76 -8.23
N LYS A 345 -2.77 12.95 -7.01
CA LYS A 345 -2.36 12.17 -5.84
C LYS A 345 -3.49 11.23 -5.47
N VAL A 346 -3.15 9.97 -5.21
CA VAL A 346 -4.12 8.95 -4.85
C VAL A 346 -3.71 8.34 -3.53
N GLN A 347 -4.68 8.16 -2.64
CA GLN A 347 -4.56 7.31 -1.46
C GLN A 347 -5.47 6.10 -1.65
N LEU A 348 -4.87 4.92 -1.81
CA LEU A 348 -5.56 3.65 -1.84
C LEU A 348 -5.79 3.19 -0.41
N VAL A 349 -6.99 2.72 -0.11
CA VAL A 349 -7.37 2.33 1.25
C VAL A 349 -8.16 1.04 1.33
N GLY A 350 -8.63 0.55 0.19
CA GLY A 350 -9.22 -0.76 0.12
C GLY A 350 -8.77 -1.52 -1.11
N TYR A 351 -8.93 -2.83 -1.02
CA TYR A 351 -8.62 -3.81 -2.05
C TYR A 351 -9.90 -4.57 -2.39
N ILE A 352 -10.18 -4.75 -3.68
CA ILE A 352 -11.35 -5.47 -4.16
C ILE A 352 -10.94 -6.90 -4.50
N ARG A 353 -11.69 -7.87 -3.98
CA ARG A 353 -11.49 -9.28 -4.35
C ARG A 353 -11.71 -9.43 -5.84
N GLY A 354 -10.72 -9.95 -6.57
CA GLY A 354 -10.86 -10.20 -8.00
C GLY A 354 -12.06 -11.11 -8.29
N LEU A 355 -13.06 -10.59 -9.02
CA LEU A 355 -14.35 -11.25 -9.24
C LEU A 355 -14.33 -12.41 -10.26
N ASN A 356 -13.15 -12.80 -10.76
CA ASN A 356 -13.06 -13.80 -11.81
C ASN A 356 -12.12 -14.96 -11.45
N GLY A 357 -12.70 -16.01 -10.85
CA GLY A 357 -12.15 -17.38 -10.87
C GLY A 357 -12.10 -18.01 -12.28
N LYS A 358 -12.01 -17.22 -13.36
CA LYS A 358 -12.02 -17.66 -14.77
C LYS A 358 -11.00 -16.97 -15.68
N ARG A 359 -10.28 -15.94 -15.23
CA ARG A 359 -9.15 -15.37 -15.97
C ARG A 359 -7.89 -15.74 -15.20
N ASN A 360 -7.02 -16.58 -15.79
CA ASN A 360 -5.76 -16.99 -15.20
C ASN A 360 -4.94 -15.78 -14.73
N GLY A 361 -4.95 -15.50 -13.43
CA GLY A 361 -3.90 -14.78 -12.67
C GLY A 361 -3.48 -13.39 -13.14
N ASN A 362 -4.04 -12.83 -14.20
CA ASN A 362 -3.64 -11.53 -14.74
C ASN A 362 -4.80 -10.57 -14.56
N VAL A 363 -4.59 -9.45 -13.86
CA VAL A 363 -5.44 -8.26 -13.97
C VAL A 363 -5.18 -7.71 -15.37
N PRO A 364 -6.09 -7.92 -16.35
CA PRO A 364 -5.92 -7.31 -17.64
C PRO A 364 -6.18 -5.82 -17.44
N GLU A 365 -5.43 -5.00 -18.17
CA GLU A 365 -5.86 -3.65 -18.50
C GLU A 365 -7.37 -3.65 -18.79
N ILE A 366 -8.16 -2.89 -18.03
CA ILE A 366 -9.60 -2.78 -18.25
C ILE A 366 -9.78 -2.09 -19.60
N THR A 367 -10.27 -2.84 -20.58
CA THR A 367 -10.50 -2.34 -21.92
C THR A 367 -11.93 -1.80 -22.06
N SER A 368 -12.21 -1.12 -23.18
CA SER A 368 -13.56 -0.67 -23.53
C SER A 368 -14.62 -1.80 -23.63
N LYS A 369 -14.21 -3.07 -23.56
CA LYS A 369 -15.09 -4.24 -23.56
C LYS A 369 -15.41 -4.78 -22.15
N ASP A 370 -14.72 -4.29 -21.11
CA ASP A 370 -14.87 -4.76 -19.73
C ASP A 370 -15.76 -3.82 -18.89
N THR A 371 -16.72 -3.13 -19.54
CA THR A 371 -17.58 -2.11 -18.90
C THR A 371 -18.40 -2.65 -17.73
N GLU A 372 -18.92 -3.88 -17.82
CA GLU A 372 -19.72 -4.49 -16.73
C GLU A 372 -18.88 -4.73 -15.47
N ILE A 373 -17.64 -5.22 -15.63
CA ILE A 373 -16.72 -5.48 -14.52
C ILE A 373 -16.29 -4.16 -13.86
N LEU A 374 -16.01 -3.14 -14.67
CA LEU A 374 -15.63 -1.83 -14.14
C LEU A 374 -16.76 -1.19 -13.33
N GLU A 375 -18.01 -1.28 -13.80
CA GLU A 375 -19.15 -0.74 -13.07
C GLU A 375 -19.41 -1.48 -11.75
N GLU A 376 -19.14 -2.79 -11.69
CA GLU A 376 -19.18 -3.54 -10.43
C GLU A 376 -18.11 -3.07 -9.44
N TYR A 377 -16.86 -2.88 -9.90
CA TYR A 377 -15.80 -2.32 -9.06
C TYR A 377 -16.12 -0.91 -8.56
N LYS A 378 -16.69 -0.05 -9.41
CA LYS A 378 -17.16 1.27 -9.00
C LYS A 378 -18.28 1.19 -7.99
N SER A 379 -19.21 0.24 -8.12
CA SER A 379 -20.27 0.03 -7.13
C SER A 379 -19.68 -0.34 -5.77
N ILE A 380 -18.79 -1.34 -5.72
CA ILE A 380 -18.11 -1.77 -4.48
C ILE A 380 -17.36 -0.59 -3.85
N ALA A 381 -16.60 0.17 -4.64
CA ALA A 381 -15.86 1.33 -4.15
C ALA A 381 -16.79 2.42 -3.62
N ARG A 382 -17.90 2.71 -4.30
CA ARG A 382 -18.88 3.72 -3.89
C ARG A 382 -19.43 3.41 -2.51
N ASP A 383 -19.94 2.19 -2.35
CA ASP A 383 -20.60 1.72 -1.13
C ASP A 383 -19.60 1.59 0.02
N SER A 384 -18.39 1.08 -0.26
CA SER A 384 -17.33 0.89 0.74
C SER A 384 -16.80 2.22 1.27
N LEU A 385 -16.54 3.20 0.40
CA LEU A 385 -15.97 4.49 0.80
C LEU A 385 -16.92 5.35 1.65
N ASP A 386 -18.21 4.98 1.74
CA ASP A 386 -19.19 5.60 2.62
C ASP A 386 -19.28 4.92 4.01
N LEU A 387 -18.58 3.81 4.22
CA LEU A 387 -18.54 3.15 5.53
C LEU A 387 -17.62 3.90 6.51
N PRO A 388 -17.95 3.95 7.82
CA PRO A 388 -17.19 4.72 8.81
C PRO A 388 -15.69 4.40 8.86
N MET A 389 -15.32 3.13 8.68
CA MET A 389 -13.93 2.68 8.72
C MET A 389 -13.06 3.27 7.59
N PHE A 390 -13.65 3.54 6.42
CA PHE A 390 -12.95 4.18 5.32
C PHE A 390 -13.02 5.72 5.43
N ILE A 391 -14.14 6.28 5.90
CA ILE A 391 -14.26 7.73 6.14
C ILE A 391 -13.19 8.25 7.12
N GLN A 392 -12.75 7.43 8.09
CA GLN A 392 -11.62 7.76 8.96
C GLN A 392 -10.34 8.04 8.16
N GLN A 393 -10.06 7.20 7.15
CA GLN A 393 -8.87 7.35 6.31
C GLN A 393 -8.99 8.57 5.38
N TYR A 394 -10.18 8.87 4.86
CA TYR A 394 -10.43 10.12 4.13
C TYR A 394 -10.08 11.36 4.95
N SER A 395 -10.44 11.35 6.24
CA SER A 395 -10.16 12.47 7.15
C SER A 395 -8.66 12.65 7.37
N CYS A 396 -7.89 11.56 7.42
CA CYS A 396 -6.44 11.61 7.45
C CYS A 396 -5.87 12.13 6.11
N PHE A 397 -6.39 11.67 4.97
CA PHE A 397 -6.00 12.16 3.64
C PHE A 397 -6.20 13.68 3.48
N LEU A 398 -7.34 14.20 3.98
CA LEU A 398 -7.61 15.64 4.02
C LEU A 398 -6.60 16.41 4.90
N SER A 399 -6.17 15.82 6.00
CA SER A 399 -5.17 16.42 6.89
C SER A 399 -3.76 16.43 6.28
N GLU A 400 -3.44 15.44 5.46
CA GLU A 400 -2.16 15.32 4.73
C GLU A 400 -2.12 16.16 3.44
N ALA A 401 -3.27 16.48 2.84
CA ALA A 401 -3.39 17.36 1.69
C ALA A 401 -3.03 18.81 2.08
N SER A 402 -1.72 19.09 2.08
CA SER A 402 -1.13 20.35 2.55
C SER A 402 -1.78 21.57 1.89
N THR A 403 -2.64 22.26 2.64
CA THR A 403 -3.09 23.60 2.29
C THR A 403 -2.38 24.56 3.23
N PRO A 404 -1.45 25.41 2.75
CA PRO A 404 -0.65 26.27 3.62
C PRO A 404 -1.53 27.07 4.59
N GLY A 405 -1.30 26.87 5.88
CA GLY A 405 -2.01 27.56 6.95
C GLY A 405 -3.45 27.09 7.21
N ILE A 406 -3.86 25.91 6.75
CA ILE A 406 -5.13 25.29 7.14
C ILE A 406 -4.86 23.87 7.62
N SER A 407 -5.41 23.51 8.78
CA SER A 407 -5.47 22.12 9.25
C SER A 407 -6.91 21.76 9.61
N ALA A 408 -7.30 20.52 9.33
CA ALA A 408 -8.59 19.97 9.71
C ALA A 408 -8.37 18.53 10.19
N SER A 409 -8.88 18.22 11.37
CA SER A 409 -8.75 16.89 11.99
C SER A 409 -10.12 16.46 12.53
N PRO A 410 -10.52 15.18 12.38
CA PRO A 410 -11.77 14.70 12.95
C PRO A 410 -11.73 14.72 14.48
N SER A 411 -12.87 14.91 15.12
CA SER A 411 -13.03 14.76 16.57
C SER A 411 -12.97 13.28 16.95
N GLU A 412 -12.32 12.96 18.07
CA GLU A 412 -12.21 11.58 18.59
C GLU A 412 -13.59 10.96 18.91
N ASP A 413 -14.56 11.79 19.33
CA ASP A 413 -15.87 11.33 19.77
C ASP A 413 -16.90 11.20 18.64
N ASN A 414 -16.70 11.94 17.53
CA ASN A 414 -17.64 11.94 16.41
C ASN A 414 -16.94 12.29 15.09
N MET A 415 -16.86 11.30 14.21
CA MET A 415 -16.20 11.38 12.91
C MET A 415 -16.86 12.34 11.90
N ARG A 416 -18.08 12.80 12.17
CA ARG A 416 -18.73 13.86 11.39
C ARG A 416 -18.36 15.27 11.87
N TYR A 417 -17.69 15.38 13.02
CA TYR A 417 -17.17 16.64 13.56
C TYR A 417 -15.68 16.76 13.28
N PHE A 418 -15.26 17.97 12.92
CA PHE A 418 -13.88 18.32 12.60
C PHE A 418 -13.45 19.53 13.41
N ASN A 419 -12.29 19.41 14.05
CA ASN A 419 -11.52 20.50 14.62
C ASN A 419 -10.66 21.11 13.52
N VAL A 420 -10.94 22.36 13.17
CA VAL A 420 -10.28 23.08 12.08
C VAL A 420 -9.46 24.23 12.66
N MET A 421 -8.23 24.41 12.17
CA MET A 421 -7.44 25.60 12.42
C MET A 421 -7.10 26.31 11.11
N ILE A 422 -7.29 27.62 11.07
CA ILE A 422 -6.92 28.48 9.94
C ILE A 422 -5.95 29.53 10.46
N LEU A 423 -4.76 29.61 9.85
CA LEU A 423 -3.82 30.71 10.03
C LEU A 423 -4.36 31.93 9.30
N GLY A 424 -4.30 33.07 9.99
CA GLY A 424 -4.65 34.36 9.43
C GLY A 424 -3.77 34.70 8.21
N PRO A 425 -4.36 35.09 7.08
CA PRO A 425 -3.62 35.40 5.86
C PRO A 425 -2.62 36.55 6.04
N SER A 426 -1.48 36.45 5.36
CA SER A 426 -0.52 37.56 5.28
C SER A 426 -1.14 38.79 4.64
N GLN A 427 -0.71 39.99 5.05
CA GLN A 427 -1.23 41.28 4.56
C GLN A 427 -2.71 41.52 4.89
N SER A 428 -3.26 40.78 5.84
CA SER A 428 -4.61 40.98 6.38
C SER A 428 -4.53 41.45 7.84
N PRO A 429 -5.59 42.05 8.41
CA PRO A 429 -5.64 42.36 9.86
C PRO A 429 -5.61 41.10 10.75
N TYR A 430 -5.68 39.91 10.16
CA TYR A 430 -5.68 38.64 10.85
C TYR A 430 -4.31 37.96 10.85
N GLU A 431 -3.32 38.53 10.14
CA GLU A 431 -1.96 37.99 10.04
C GLU A 431 -1.37 37.63 11.41
N GLY A 432 -0.78 36.44 11.50
CA GLY A 432 -0.19 35.91 12.73
C GLY A 432 -1.20 35.29 13.72
N GLY A 433 -2.51 35.40 13.46
CA GLY A 433 -3.54 34.75 14.26
C GLY A 433 -3.78 33.28 13.89
N VAL A 434 -4.18 32.48 14.87
CA VAL A 434 -4.66 31.10 14.70
C VAL A 434 -6.14 31.04 15.06
N PHE A 435 -7.00 30.79 14.08
CA PHE A 435 -8.44 30.74 14.26
C PHE A 435 -8.92 29.29 14.35
N LYS A 436 -9.52 28.94 15.48
CA LYS A 436 -10.14 27.63 15.72
C LYS A 436 -11.58 27.68 15.22
N LEU A 437 -11.97 26.72 14.39
CA LEU A 437 -13.30 26.53 13.85
C LEU A 437 -13.76 25.11 14.14
N GLU A 438 -15.07 24.91 14.20
CA GLU A 438 -15.65 23.59 14.08
C GLU A 438 -16.34 23.44 12.72
N LEU A 439 -16.25 22.24 12.16
CA LEU A 439 -16.96 21.84 10.97
C LEU A 439 -17.72 20.54 11.23
N PHE A 440 -18.98 20.50 10.81
CA PHE A 440 -19.85 19.34 10.98
C PHE A 440 -20.44 18.90 9.65
N LEU A 441 -20.37 17.60 9.37
CA LEU A 441 -20.96 16.95 8.21
C LEU A 441 -22.36 16.39 8.56
N PRO A 442 -23.45 17.05 8.13
CA PRO A 442 -24.79 16.54 8.39
C PRO A 442 -25.04 15.20 7.70
N GLU A 443 -26.13 14.51 8.07
CA GLU A 443 -26.47 13.19 7.51
C GLU A 443 -26.68 13.26 5.99
N GLU A 444 -27.21 14.39 5.51
CA GLU A 444 -27.49 14.66 4.10
C GLU A 444 -26.25 15.14 3.32
N TYR A 445 -25.09 15.29 3.95
CA TYR A 445 -23.85 15.60 3.24
C TYR A 445 -23.49 14.43 2.30
N PRO A 446 -23.10 14.67 1.02
CA PRO A 446 -22.74 15.95 0.40
C PRO A 446 -23.88 16.71 -0.30
N MET A 447 -25.12 16.20 -0.27
CA MET A 447 -26.28 16.88 -0.86
C MET A 447 -26.65 18.17 -0.11
N ALA A 448 -26.36 18.23 1.19
CA ALA A 448 -26.40 19.45 1.99
C ALA A 448 -24.98 19.96 2.32
N PRO A 449 -24.79 21.29 2.47
CA PRO A 449 -23.49 21.86 2.82
C PRO A 449 -23.02 21.46 4.23
N PRO A 450 -21.70 21.45 4.46
CA PRO A 450 -21.15 21.32 5.81
C PRO A 450 -21.56 22.54 6.66
N LYS A 451 -21.72 22.32 7.96
CA LYS A 451 -21.96 23.41 8.93
C LYS A 451 -20.63 23.85 9.50
N VAL A 452 -20.30 25.13 9.38
CA VAL A 452 -19.01 25.67 9.85
C VAL A 452 -19.25 26.89 10.73
N ARG A 453 -18.55 26.98 11.87
CA ARG A 453 -18.51 28.19 12.69
C ARG A 453 -17.15 28.43 13.34
N PHE A 454 -16.86 29.70 13.60
CA PHE A 454 -15.71 30.12 14.39
C PHE A 454 -15.95 29.82 15.88
N LEU A 455 -14.94 29.21 16.51
CA LEU A 455 -14.81 29.09 17.97
C LEU A 455 -14.01 30.27 18.52
N THR A 456 -12.95 30.67 17.80
CA THR A 456 -12.18 31.86 18.10
C THR A 456 -13.00 33.12 17.84
N LYS A 457 -13.05 34.04 18.81
CA LYS A 457 -13.69 35.35 18.63
C LYS A 457 -12.93 36.16 17.58
N ILE A 458 -13.66 36.82 16.68
CA ILE A 458 -13.08 37.60 15.59
C ILE A 458 -13.89 38.87 15.33
N TYR A 459 -13.19 39.95 14.96
CA TYR A 459 -13.81 41.21 14.57
C TYR A 459 -13.86 41.30 13.04
N HIS A 460 -14.95 40.82 12.43
CA HIS A 460 -15.08 40.68 10.98
C HIS A 460 -16.51 41.02 10.50
N PRO A 461 -16.72 41.75 9.39
CA PRO A 461 -18.06 42.14 8.92
C PRO A 461 -18.96 40.95 8.53
N ASN A 462 -18.39 39.90 7.95
CA ASN A 462 -19.12 38.69 7.51
C ASN A 462 -19.24 37.58 8.58
N ILE A 463 -18.79 37.80 9.81
CA ILE A 463 -18.85 36.82 10.91
C ILE A 463 -19.59 37.46 12.09
N ASP A 464 -20.51 36.72 12.72
CA ASP A 464 -21.27 37.22 13.86
C ASP A 464 -20.68 36.81 15.22
N LYS A 465 -21.32 37.26 16.30
CA LYS A 465 -20.89 36.99 17.69
C LYS A 465 -20.96 35.50 18.08
N LEU A 466 -21.68 34.67 17.32
CA LEU A 466 -21.78 33.23 17.54
C LEU A 466 -20.80 32.46 16.64
N GLY A 467 -20.00 33.17 15.82
CA GLY A 467 -19.05 32.59 14.88
C GLY A 467 -19.66 32.09 13.58
N ARG A 468 -20.94 32.39 13.30
CA ARG A 468 -21.58 32.02 12.03
C ARG A 468 -20.98 32.85 10.89
N ILE A 469 -20.87 32.25 9.72
CA ILE A 469 -20.20 32.83 8.56
C ILE A 469 -21.25 33.16 7.49
N CYS A 470 -21.22 34.37 6.94
CA CYS A 470 -21.96 34.67 5.72
C CYS A 470 -21.09 34.32 4.50
N LEU A 471 -21.35 33.15 3.93
CA LEU A 471 -20.71 32.68 2.71
C LEU A 471 -21.77 31.93 1.88
N ASP A 472 -21.92 32.29 0.61
CA ASP A 472 -22.97 31.79 -0.28
C ASP A 472 -22.82 30.29 -0.60
N ILE A 473 -21.58 29.79 -0.67
CA ILE A 473 -21.30 28.35 -0.82
C ILE A 473 -21.71 27.51 0.40
N LEU A 474 -21.98 28.12 1.55
CA LEU A 474 -22.55 27.43 2.72
C LEU A 474 -24.10 27.44 2.73
N LYS A 475 -24.71 27.97 1.66
CA LYS A 475 -26.17 28.18 1.53
C LYS A 475 -26.65 27.74 0.14
N ASP A 476 -27.10 28.68 -0.68
CA ASP A 476 -27.78 28.47 -1.95
C ASP A 476 -26.83 28.16 -3.12
N LYS A 477 -25.55 28.51 -3.00
CA LYS A 477 -24.52 28.15 -3.99
C LYS A 477 -23.76 26.88 -3.64
N TRP A 478 -24.20 26.15 -2.62
CA TRP A 478 -23.65 24.82 -2.36
C TRP A 478 -23.95 23.89 -3.53
N SER A 479 -22.95 23.10 -3.89
CA SER A 479 -23.08 21.98 -4.81
C SER A 479 -22.31 20.81 -4.21
N PRO A 480 -22.77 19.55 -4.35
CA PRO A 480 -21.99 18.38 -3.97
C PRO A 480 -20.60 18.30 -4.62
N ALA A 481 -20.36 19.08 -5.69
CA ALA A 481 -19.06 19.24 -6.33
C ALA A 481 -18.10 20.18 -5.54
N LEU A 482 -18.63 21.05 -4.69
CA LEU A 482 -17.82 21.88 -3.79
C LEU A 482 -17.38 21.04 -2.59
N GLN A 483 -16.12 21.19 -2.20
CA GLN A 483 -15.51 20.33 -1.19
C GLN A 483 -15.24 21.08 0.10
N ILE A 484 -15.05 20.33 1.19
CA ILE A 484 -14.61 20.88 2.48
C ILE A 484 -13.37 21.77 2.29
N ARG A 485 -12.40 21.31 1.49
CA ARG A 485 -11.20 22.11 1.17
C ARG A 485 -11.55 23.45 0.54
N THR A 486 -12.44 23.46 -0.46
CA THR A 486 -12.91 24.70 -1.12
C THR A 486 -13.61 25.61 -0.11
N VAL A 487 -14.43 25.05 0.78
CA VAL A 487 -15.07 25.80 1.87
C VAL A 487 -14.03 26.46 2.77
N LEU A 488 -13.03 25.71 3.23
CA LEU A 488 -11.98 26.24 4.11
C LEU A 488 -11.10 27.28 3.42
N LEU A 489 -10.79 27.10 2.14
CA LEU A 489 -10.08 28.09 1.32
C LEU A 489 -10.90 29.35 1.11
N SER A 490 -12.21 29.23 0.85
CA SER A 490 -13.09 30.40 0.73
C SER A 490 -13.24 31.15 2.05
N ILE A 491 -13.22 30.45 3.20
CA ILE A 491 -13.19 31.10 4.52
C ILE A 491 -11.85 31.83 4.73
N GLN A 492 -10.71 31.23 4.39
CA GLN A 492 -9.41 31.90 4.46
C GLN A 492 -9.34 33.11 3.52
N ALA A 493 -9.89 33.01 2.31
CA ALA A 493 -9.99 34.12 1.37
C ALA A 493 -10.90 35.25 1.88
N LEU A 494 -12.00 34.90 2.58
CA LEU A 494 -12.88 35.86 3.23
C LEU A 494 -12.14 36.66 4.32
N LEU A 495 -11.21 36.03 5.05
CA LEU A 495 -10.34 36.74 6.00
C LEU A 495 -9.39 37.71 5.29
N SER A 496 -8.85 37.35 4.12
CA SER A 496 -7.99 38.24 3.34
C SER A 496 -8.74 39.47 2.81
N ALA A 497 -10.01 39.29 2.41
CA ALA A 497 -10.83 40.33 1.80
C ALA A 497 -12.22 40.41 2.45
N PRO A 498 -12.33 41.05 3.63
CA PRO A 498 -13.63 41.26 4.28
C PRO A 498 -14.59 42.03 3.38
N ASN A 499 -15.86 41.61 3.34
CA ASN A 499 -16.88 42.21 2.48
C ASN A 499 -17.95 42.94 3.31
N PRO A 500 -17.84 44.26 3.53
CA PRO A 500 -18.82 45.03 4.29
C PRO A 500 -20.14 45.29 3.53
N ASP A 501 -20.24 44.92 2.26
CA ASP A 501 -21.47 45.05 1.45
C ASP A 501 -22.46 43.90 1.61
N ASP A 502 -21.98 42.74 2.08
CA ASP A 502 -22.83 41.59 2.44
C ASP A 502 -22.56 41.10 3.88
N PRO A 503 -22.82 41.93 4.91
CA PRO A 503 -22.37 41.64 6.26
C PRO A 503 -23.33 40.75 7.05
N LEU A 504 -22.78 39.97 7.98
CA LEU A 504 -23.55 39.34 9.04
C LEU A 504 -23.60 40.22 10.31
N SER A 505 -22.60 41.08 10.49
CA SER A 505 -22.47 42.01 11.60
C SER A 505 -22.62 43.45 11.13
N GLU A 506 -23.85 43.99 11.13
CA GLU A 506 -24.14 45.35 10.64
C GLU A 506 -23.30 46.46 11.29
N ASN A 507 -23.07 46.38 12.60
CA ASN A 507 -22.31 47.39 13.32
C ASN A 507 -20.83 47.40 12.91
N ILE A 508 -20.26 46.21 12.69
CA ILE A 508 -18.88 46.07 12.22
C ILE A 508 -18.81 46.58 10.78
N ALA A 509 -19.74 46.18 9.91
CA ALA A 509 -19.78 46.65 8.53
C ALA A 509 -19.92 48.17 8.40
N LYS A 510 -20.75 48.80 9.24
CA LYS A 510 -20.85 50.28 9.33
C LYS A 510 -19.50 50.89 9.71
N HIS A 511 -18.80 50.31 10.68
CA HIS A 511 -17.47 50.79 11.10
C HIS A 511 -16.45 50.69 9.96
N TRP A 512 -16.40 49.53 9.28
CA TRP A 512 -15.54 49.33 8.09
C TRP A 512 -15.84 50.34 6.98
N LYS A 513 -17.12 50.64 6.73
CA LYS A 513 -17.55 51.63 5.74
C LYS A 513 -17.25 53.07 6.14
N SER A 514 -17.30 53.40 7.43
CA SER A 514 -17.08 54.77 7.91
C SER A 514 -15.60 55.11 8.08
N ASN A 515 -14.80 54.16 8.56
CA ASN A 515 -13.38 54.34 8.84
C ASN A 515 -12.64 53.00 8.76
N GLU A 516 -12.26 52.61 7.54
CA GLU A 516 -11.61 51.34 7.28
C GLU A 516 -10.29 51.19 8.06
N GLY A 517 -9.48 52.26 8.16
CA GLY A 517 -8.20 52.21 8.86
C GLY A 517 -8.34 51.88 10.36
N GLU A 518 -9.31 52.50 11.04
CA GLU A 518 -9.61 52.21 12.44
C GLU A 518 -10.23 50.81 12.64
N ALA A 519 -11.08 50.39 11.71
CA ALA A 519 -11.66 49.05 11.72
C ALA A 519 -10.58 47.96 11.56
N VAL A 520 -9.60 48.18 10.68
CA VAL A 520 -8.44 47.30 10.48
C VAL A 520 -7.59 47.22 11.75
N GLU A 521 -7.30 48.34 12.41
CA GLU A 521 -6.55 48.33 13.68
C GLU A 521 -7.32 47.62 14.80
N THR A 522 -8.64 47.81 14.86
CA THR A 522 -9.50 47.08 15.80
C THR A 522 -9.46 45.57 15.53
N ALA A 523 -9.48 45.17 14.26
CA ALA A 523 -9.39 43.76 13.87
C ALA A 523 -8.04 43.14 14.26
N LYS A 524 -6.92 43.86 14.04
CA LYS A 524 -5.58 43.43 14.49
C LYS A 524 -5.51 43.25 16.01
N GLU A 525 -6.09 44.17 16.76
CA GLU A 525 -6.12 44.08 18.22
C GLU A 525 -6.90 42.84 18.69
N TRP A 526 -8.05 42.58 18.06
CA TRP A 526 -8.83 41.36 18.34
C TRP A 526 -8.09 40.08 17.98
N THR A 527 -7.40 40.06 16.84
CA THR A 527 -6.53 38.94 16.46
C THR A 527 -5.48 38.68 17.53
N ARG A 528 -4.81 39.72 18.04
CA ARG A 528 -3.83 39.60 19.10
C ARG A 528 -4.43 39.05 20.41
N LEU A 529 -5.62 39.51 20.79
CA LEU A 529 -6.27 39.15 22.05
C LEU A 529 -6.89 37.75 22.06
N TYR A 530 -7.42 37.29 20.94
CA TYR A 530 -8.26 36.08 20.90
C TYR A 530 -7.70 34.96 20.02
N ALA A 531 -6.78 35.27 19.10
CA ALA A 531 -6.21 34.33 18.15
C ALA A 531 -4.70 34.12 18.33
N SER A 532 -4.12 34.53 19.47
CA SER A 532 -2.75 34.18 19.85
C SER A 532 -2.71 32.71 20.25
N GLY A 533 -1.96 31.88 19.50
CA GLY A 533 -1.97 30.43 19.63
C GLY A 533 -1.50 29.93 21.00
N GLU A 534 -2.44 29.42 21.79
CA GLU A 534 -2.21 28.30 22.72
C GLU A 534 -2.47 26.96 22.01
#